data_AF-A0A9E0IPT7-F1
#
_entry.id   AF-A0A9E0IPT7-F1
#
_cell.length_a   1.000
_cell.length_b   1.000
_cell.length_c   1.000
_cell.angle_alpha   90.00
_cell.angle_beta   90.00
_cell.angle_gamma   90.00
#
_symmetry.space_group_name_H-M   'P 1'
#
loop_
_entity.id
_entity.type
_entity.pdbx_description
1 polymer ?
#
loop_
_entity_poly.entity_id
_entity_poly.type
_entity_poly.pdbx_seq_one_letter_code
_entity_poly.pdbx_strand_id
1 'polypeptide(L)'
;GGGGGGGGGGGGGSGGGGGGGGGGGGGGGGGHRDARGFWRGLKALAGGDVGALVRPLGRHLGRVEDHLAQAHPDLPPHAIRDAAAIAAVSLTMLGIKVLKLLPGVPFAPGHKGVLLIPLYFVAAATTRTRAGATLAGLTMGTVSFLLGDGRYGVFEIAKHVAPGVLIDLLWGVAQRLAGGASGGRGRRLVVWTAVGLIAALGRLATVTAIALAVQPPAIVFAVLVPGLIVHGTFGALSGLVTAPLLVAIARNAEAASPPGPDPASPPAVPAPDPGPEPGNPGDP
;
A
#
# COMPACT_ATOMS: atom_id res chain seq x y z
N GLY A 1 -52.93 8.91 -53.96
CA GLY A 1 -51.47 8.70 -53.84
C GLY A 1 -51.20 7.82 -52.64
N GLY A 2 -50.28 6.86 -52.80
CA GLY A 2 -49.62 5.94 -51.82
C GLY A 2 -50.40 5.58 -50.55
N GLY A 3 -50.80 4.33 -50.29
CA GLY A 3 -50.00 3.09 -50.33
C GLY A 3 -49.09 3.06 -49.09
N GLY A 4 -49.13 2.11 -48.16
CA GLY A 4 -49.76 0.80 -48.05
C GLY A 4 -48.90 -0.03 -47.06
N GLY A 5 -49.50 -1.02 -46.39
CA GLY A 5 -48.74 -2.14 -45.79
C GLY A 5 -48.69 -2.17 -44.26
N GLY A 6 -49.74 -2.70 -43.64
CA GLY A 6 -49.69 -3.21 -42.26
C GLY A 6 -49.41 -4.71 -42.28
N GLY A 7 -48.23 -5.11 -41.80
CA GLY A 7 -47.83 -6.50 -41.60
C GLY A 7 -48.20 -6.97 -40.19
N GLY A 8 -49.10 -7.95 -40.11
CA GLY A 8 -49.32 -8.76 -38.91
C GLY A 8 -48.52 -10.06 -39.01
N GLY A 9 -47.96 -10.49 -37.90
CA GLY A 9 -47.25 -11.77 -37.80
C GLY A 9 -46.84 -12.03 -36.36
N GLY A 10 -47.65 -12.84 -35.67
CA GLY A 10 -47.33 -13.38 -34.35
C GLY A 10 -46.21 -14.42 -34.41
N GLY A 11 -45.69 -14.77 -33.24
CA GLY A 11 -44.73 -15.85 -33.09
C GLY A 11 -44.24 -15.94 -31.66
N GLY A 12 -44.71 -16.97 -30.96
CA GLY A 12 -44.31 -17.28 -29.59
C GLY A 12 -42.85 -17.71 -29.47
N GLY A 13 -42.39 -17.80 -28.22
CA GLY A 13 -41.04 -18.24 -27.90
C GLY A 13 -40.81 -18.28 -26.39
N SER A 14 -41.40 -19.27 -25.74
CA SER A 14 -41.01 -19.73 -24.41
C SER A 14 -39.55 -20.16 -24.40
N GLY A 15 -38.68 -19.37 -23.78
CA GLY A 15 -37.27 -19.70 -23.58
C GLY A 15 -36.97 -19.88 -22.10
N GLY A 16 -36.98 -21.12 -21.64
CA GLY A 16 -36.47 -21.50 -20.33
C GLY A 16 -34.95 -21.33 -20.28
N GLY A 17 -34.47 -20.64 -19.25
CA GLY A 17 -33.05 -20.49 -18.95
C GLY A 17 -32.77 -21.00 -17.55
N GLY A 18 -32.37 -22.27 -17.46
CA GLY A 18 -31.86 -22.88 -16.23
C GLY A 18 -30.55 -22.22 -15.82
N GLY A 19 -30.58 -21.43 -14.75
CA GLY A 19 -29.40 -20.92 -14.08
C GLY A 19 -28.83 -21.98 -13.16
N GLY A 20 -28.01 -22.88 -13.71
CA GLY A 20 -27.20 -23.82 -12.93
C GLY A 20 -26.27 -23.08 -11.98
N GLY A 21 -26.41 -23.36 -10.69
CA GLY A 21 -25.52 -22.87 -9.64
C GLY A 21 -24.08 -23.32 -9.90
N GLY A 22 -23.26 -22.39 -10.36
CA GLY A 22 -21.81 -22.52 -10.36
C GLY A 22 -21.28 -22.23 -8.96
N GLY A 23 -21.33 -23.24 -8.09
CA GLY A 23 -20.57 -23.26 -6.84
C GLY A 23 -19.06 -23.22 -7.14
N GLY A 24 -18.54 -22.01 -7.32
CA GLY A 24 -17.11 -21.75 -7.41
C GLY A 24 -16.50 -21.80 -6.02
N GLY A 25 -16.40 -23.01 -5.47
CA GLY A 25 -15.55 -23.32 -4.33
C GLY A 25 -14.10 -23.01 -4.70
N GLY A 26 -13.68 -21.75 -4.53
CA GLY A 26 -12.30 -21.32 -4.57
C GLY A 26 -11.59 -21.88 -3.36
N GLY A 27 -11.21 -23.15 -3.46
CA GLY A 27 -10.52 -23.92 -2.46
C GLY A 27 -9.42 -23.10 -1.83
N GLY A 28 -9.52 -22.97 -0.51
CA GLY A 28 -8.43 -22.56 0.35
C GLY A 28 -7.27 -23.51 0.15
N GLY A 29 -6.44 -23.20 -0.85
CA GLY A 29 -5.12 -23.75 -1.00
C GLY A 29 -4.28 -23.21 0.15
N GLY A 30 -4.38 -23.86 1.30
CA GLY A 30 -3.36 -23.86 2.36
C GLY A 30 -2.09 -24.53 1.83
N GLY A 31 -1.56 -23.99 0.73
CA GLY A 31 -0.33 -24.45 0.14
C GLY A 31 0.79 -24.03 1.05
N HIS A 32 1.54 -25.02 1.53
CA HIS A 32 2.96 -24.86 1.86
C HIS A 32 3.55 -23.82 0.91
N ARG A 33 3.84 -22.62 1.43
CA ARG A 33 4.46 -21.55 0.66
C ARG A 33 5.89 -21.96 0.41
N ASP A 34 6.08 -22.76 -0.63
CA ASP A 34 7.38 -23.21 -1.09
C ASP A 34 8.25 -21.96 -1.32
N ALA A 35 9.47 -21.95 -0.79
CA ALA A 35 10.41 -20.84 -0.90
C ALA A 35 10.60 -20.38 -2.36
N ARG A 36 10.39 -21.30 -3.31
CA ARG A 36 10.38 -21.04 -4.77
C ARG A 36 9.35 -19.98 -5.20
N GLY A 37 8.18 -19.92 -4.56
CA GLY A 37 7.16 -18.89 -4.84
C GLY A 37 7.61 -17.49 -4.44
N PHE A 38 8.32 -17.37 -3.32
CA PHE A 38 8.90 -16.10 -2.87
C PHE A 38 9.99 -15.62 -3.84
N TRP A 39 10.90 -16.50 -4.26
CA TRP A 39 11.95 -16.15 -5.23
C TRP A 39 11.39 -15.77 -6.59
N ARG A 40 10.32 -16.43 -7.06
CA ARG A 40 9.59 -16.00 -8.25
C ARG A 40 9.00 -14.60 -8.08
N GLY A 41 8.42 -14.30 -6.91
CA GLY A 41 7.94 -12.96 -6.58
C GLY A 41 9.05 -11.91 -6.57
N LEU A 42 10.23 -12.23 -6.01
CA LEU A 42 11.38 -11.33 -6.02
C LEU A 42 11.95 -11.14 -7.43
N LYS A 43 12.02 -12.20 -8.24
CA LYS A 43 12.43 -12.13 -9.65
C LYS A 43 11.44 -11.33 -10.50
N ALA A 44 10.13 -11.50 -10.25
CA ALA A 44 9.07 -10.72 -10.86
C ALA A 44 9.20 -9.24 -10.47
N LEU A 45 9.45 -8.96 -9.18
CA LEU A 45 9.69 -7.62 -8.66
C LEU A 45 10.91 -6.96 -9.32
N ALA A 46 12.01 -7.70 -9.47
CA ALA A 46 13.19 -7.25 -10.20
C ALA A 46 12.90 -7.01 -11.70
N GLY A 47 11.95 -7.74 -12.28
CA GLY A 47 11.41 -7.52 -13.62
C GLY A 47 10.37 -6.39 -13.71
N GLY A 48 10.07 -5.68 -12.62
CA GLY A 48 9.09 -4.60 -12.56
C GLY A 48 7.65 -5.04 -12.28
N ASP A 49 7.39 -6.34 -12.12
CA ASP A 49 6.09 -6.85 -11.67
C ASP A 49 5.97 -6.71 -10.15
N VAL A 50 5.49 -5.54 -9.74
CA VAL A 50 5.15 -5.19 -8.36
C VAL A 50 3.82 -5.81 -7.90
N GLY A 51 3.13 -6.56 -8.76
CA GLY A 51 1.82 -7.14 -8.47
C GLY A 51 1.83 -8.09 -7.27
N ALA A 52 2.97 -8.71 -6.97
CA ALA A 52 3.13 -9.54 -5.78
C ALA A 52 3.09 -8.75 -4.46
N LEU A 53 3.48 -7.48 -4.46
CA LEU A 53 3.40 -6.58 -3.30
C LEU A 53 2.07 -5.81 -3.26
N VAL A 54 1.61 -5.32 -4.41
CA VAL A 54 0.41 -4.49 -4.51
C VAL A 54 -0.86 -5.28 -4.18
N ARG A 55 -0.98 -6.54 -4.64
CA ARG A 55 -2.19 -7.35 -4.41
C ARG A 55 -2.45 -7.67 -2.93
N PRO A 56 -1.47 -8.16 -2.15
CA PRO A 56 -1.67 -8.33 -0.70
C PRO A 56 -2.00 -7.01 -0.01
N LEU A 57 -1.27 -5.94 -0.33
CA LEU A 57 -1.48 -4.64 0.28
C LEU A 57 -2.90 -4.11 0.02
N GLY A 58 -3.37 -4.11 -1.23
CA GLY A 58 -4.72 -3.68 -1.58
C GLY A 58 -5.81 -4.50 -0.88
N ARG A 59 -5.61 -5.82 -0.77
CA ARG A 59 -6.51 -6.70 -0.01
C ARG A 59 -6.50 -6.43 1.49
N HIS A 60 -5.37 -6.00 2.06
CA HIS A 60 -5.30 -5.60 3.47
C HIS A 60 -5.95 -4.23 3.68
N LEU A 61 -5.71 -3.28 2.76
CA LEU A 61 -6.29 -1.95 2.79
C LEU A 61 -7.81 -2.01 2.78
N GLY A 62 -8.42 -2.66 1.77
CA GLY A 62 -9.88 -2.74 1.67
C GLY A 62 -10.52 -3.41 2.89
N ARG A 63 -9.95 -4.53 3.36
CA ARG A 63 -10.46 -5.21 4.56
C ARG A 63 -10.40 -4.36 5.83
N VAL A 64 -9.33 -3.57 6.01
CA VAL A 64 -9.20 -2.70 7.19
C VAL A 64 -10.11 -1.49 7.05
N GLU A 65 -10.23 -0.92 5.85
CA GLU A 65 -11.13 0.20 5.55
C GLU A 65 -12.59 -0.20 5.81
N ASP A 66 -13.05 -1.34 5.29
CA ASP A 66 -14.39 -1.87 5.55
C ASP A 66 -14.64 -2.09 7.05
N HIS A 67 -13.67 -2.67 7.75
CA HIS A 67 -13.77 -2.93 9.18
C HIS A 67 -13.86 -1.63 10.00
N LEU A 68 -13.01 -0.64 9.70
CA LEU A 68 -13.00 0.64 10.40
C LEU A 68 -14.25 1.47 10.10
N ALA A 69 -14.75 1.44 8.86
CA ALA A 69 -16.00 2.11 8.50
C ALA A 69 -17.21 1.53 9.23
N GLN A 70 -17.24 0.21 9.45
CA GLN A 70 -18.29 -0.45 10.23
C GLN A 70 -18.14 -0.21 11.74
N ALA A 71 -16.92 -0.27 12.27
CA ALA A 71 -16.66 -0.13 13.70
C ALA A 71 -16.75 1.32 14.20
N HIS A 72 -16.49 2.29 13.33
CA HIS A 72 -16.42 3.71 13.67
C HIS A 72 -17.13 4.58 12.61
N PRO A 73 -18.46 4.50 12.52
CA PRO A 73 -19.24 5.23 11.51
C PRO A 73 -19.12 6.77 11.66
N ASP A 74 -18.79 7.25 12.85
CA ASP A 74 -18.64 8.69 13.14
C ASP A 74 -17.30 9.26 12.65
N LEU A 75 -16.34 8.41 12.27
CA LEU A 75 -15.05 8.89 11.78
C LEU A 75 -15.16 9.41 10.34
N PRO A 76 -14.48 10.51 10.03
CA PRO A 76 -14.51 11.04 8.68
C PRO A 76 -13.81 10.05 7.72
N PRO A 77 -14.29 9.89 6.47
CA PRO A 77 -13.77 8.88 5.53
C PRO A 77 -12.26 8.96 5.28
N HIS A 78 -11.68 10.16 5.33
CA HIS A 78 -10.24 10.33 5.14
C HIS A 78 -9.41 9.80 6.32
N ALA A 79 -9.91 9.87 7.55
CA ALA A 79 -9.22 9.32 8.72
C ALA A 79 -9.25 7.79 8.70
N ILE A 80 -10.39 7.21 8.31
CA ILE A 80 -10.54 5.76 8.09
C ILE A 80 -9.52 5.27 7.05
N ARG A 81 -9.45 5.95 5.89
CA ARG A 81 -8.52 5.59 4.82
C ARG A 81 -7.05 5.69 5.24
N ASP A 82 -6.67 6.75 5.96
CA ASP A 82 -5.30 6.93 6.44
C ASP A 82 -4.92 5.84 7.46
N ALA A 83 -5.82 5.55 8.42
CA ALA A 83 -5.63 4.48 9.39
C ALA A 83 -5.54 3.10 8.71
N ALA A 84 -6.40 2.84 7.72
CA ALA A 84 -6.37 1.60 6.95
C ALA A 84 -5.06 1.44 6.15
N ALA A 85 -4.55 2.52 5.55
CA ALA A 85 -3.27 2.52 4.85
C ALA A 85 -2.11 2.22 5.80
N ILE A 86 -2.04 2.90 6.93
CA ILE A 86 -1.00 2.70 7.97
C ILE A 86 -1.03 1.25 8.47
N ALA A 87 -2.22 0.72 8.78
CA ALA A 87 -2.39 -0.65 9.25
C ALA A 87 -2.03 -1.69 8.18
N ALA A 88 -2.48 -1.51 6.93
CA ALA A 88 -2.20 -2.42 5.82
C ALA A 88 -0.69 -2.47 5.50
N VAL A 89 -0.04 -1.31 5.48
CA VAL A 89 1.41 -1.21 5.30
C VAL A 89 2.14 -1.90 6.46
N SER A 90 1.76 -1.60 7.70
CA SER A 90 2.41 -2.18 8.90
C SER A 90 2.25 -3.70 8.95
N LEU A 91 1.05 -4.22 8.63
CA LEU A 91 0.79 -5.65 8.56
C LEU A 91 1.59 -6.32 7.44
N THR A 92 1.78 -5.64 6.30
CA THR A 92 2.63 -6.13 5.21
C THR A 92 4.11 -6.18 5.65
N MET A 93 4.60 -5.13 6.32
CA MET A 93 5.95 -5.09 6.89
C MET A 93 6.15 -6.20 7.92
N LEU A 94 5.16 -6.45 8.76
CA LEU A 94 5.17 -7.54 9.74
C LEU A 94 5.21 -8.90 9.06
N GLY A 95 4.43 -9.12 7.99
CA GLY A 95 4.47 -10.34 7.20
C GLY A 95 5.87 -10.62 6.62
N ILE A 96 6.53 -9.59 6.07
CA ILE A 96 7.92 -9.68 5.58
C ILE A 96 8.89 -10.02 6.73
N LYS A 97 8.61 -9.50 7.93
CA LYS A 97 9.43 -9.76 9.11
C LYS A 97 9.28 -11.19 9.61
N VAL A 98 8.05 -11.68 9.72
CA VAL A 98 7.72 -13.06 10.13
C VAL A 98 8.31 -14.07 9.15
N LEU A 99 8.39 -13.73 7.86
CA LEU A 99 9.01 -14.60 6.86
C LEU A 99 10.44 -14.99 7.23
N LYS A 100 11.19 -14.12 7.95
CA LYS A 100 12.54 -14.45 8.45
C LYS A 100 12.59 -15.48 9.57
N LEU A 101 11.48 -15.72 10.24
CA LEU A 101 11.39 -16.71 11.30
C LEU A 101 11.13 -18.11 10.73
N LEU A 102 10.85 -18.23 9.42
CA LEU A 102 10.62 -19.53 8.81
C LEU A 102 11.94 -20.30 8.66
N PRO A 103 12.00 -21.56 9.13
CA PRO A 103 13.16 -22.42 8.91
C PRO A 103 13.38 -22.66 7.41
N GLY A 104 14.63 -22.60 6.96
CA GLY A 104 15.01 -22.92 5.58
C GLY A 104 14.94 -21.77 4.57
N VAL A 105 14.62 -20.53 4.98
CA VAL A 105 14.70 -19.36 4.08
C VAL A 105 15.97 -18.55 4.35
N PRO A 106 17.03 -18.70 3.52
CA PRO A 106 18.27 -17.96 3.72
C PRO A 106 18.03 -16.47 3.42
N PHE A 107 18.15 -15.66 4.46
CA PHE A 107 17.87 -14.23 4.39
C PHE A 107 19.15 -13.44 4.57
N ALA A 108 19.76 -13.01 3.46
CA ALA A 108 20.97 -12.19 3.46
C ALA A 108 20.80 -10.94 4.36
N PRO A 109 21.81 -10.48 5.09
CA PRO A 109 21.74 -9.18 5.75
C PRO A 109 21.33 -8.08 4.74
N GLY A 110 20.38 -7.21 5.10
CA GLY A 110 20.00 -6.06 4.28
C GLY A 110 18.85 -6.21 3.26
N HIS A 111 18.51 -7.39 2.71
CA HIS A 111 17.42 -7.50 1.70
C HIS A 111 16.06 -6.99 2.21
N LYS A 112 15.84 -7.00 3.53
CA LYS A 112 14.63 -6.42 4.15
C LYS A 112 14.47 -4.96 3.74
N GLY A 113 15.57 -4.21 3.64
CA GLY A 113 15.55 -2.81 3.24
C GLY A 113 14.91 -2.60 1.87
N VAL A 114 15.20 -3.48 0.92
CA VAL A 114 14.65 -3.41 -0.46
C VAL A 114 13.14 -3.49 -0.47
N LEU A 115 12.54 -4.25 0.45
CA LEU A 115 11.09 -4.45 0.51
C LEU A 115 10.39 -3.53 1.50
N LEU A 116 11.04 -3.21 2.63
CA LEU A 116 10.46 -2.38 3.67
C LEU A 116 10.49 -0.89 3.30
N ILE A 117 11.57 -0.38 2.72
CA ILE A 117 11.67 1.04 2.35
C ILE A 117 10.56 1.45 1.37
N PRO A 118 10.27 0.70 0.28
CA PRO A 118 9.16 1.02 -0.61
C PRO A 118 7.82 1.08 0.12
N LEU A 119 7.60 0.25 1.14
CA LEU A 119 6.35 0.27 1.92
C LEU A 119 6.18 1.56 2.75
N TYR A 120 7.27 2.20 3.18
CA TYR A 120 7.17 3.55 3.78
C TYR A 120 6.74 4.59 2.75
N PHE A 121 7.26 4.53 1.52
CA PHE A 121 6.82 5.39 0.43
C PHE A 121 5.35 5.16 0.07
N VAL A 122 4.90 3.91 0.09
CA VAL A 122 3.48 3.58 -0.07
C VAL A 122 2.66 4.31 0.99
N ALA A 123 3.02 4.20 2.28
CA ALA A 123 2.29 4.88 3.33
C ALA A 123 2.20 6.39 3.07
N ALA A 124 3.33 7.06 2.80
CA ALA A 124 3.34 8.49 2.46
C ALA A 124 2.52 8.85 1.22
N ALA A 125 2.40 7.94 0.24
CA ALA A 125 1.64 8.17 -0.98
C ALA A 125 0.14 7.94 -0.81
N THR A 126 -0.26 7.01 0.07
CA THR A 126 -1.65 6.58 0.22
C THR A 126 -2.40 7.33 1.33
N THR A 127 -1.68 7.92 2.28
CA THR A 127 -2.28 8.75 3.34
C THR A 127 -2.42 10.21 2.90
N ARG A 128 -3.46 10.90 3.38
CA ARG A 128 -3.58 12.35 3.26
C ARG A 128 -2.69 13.10 4.25
N THR A 129 -2.45 12.53 5.42
CA THR A 129 -1.55 13.14 6.40
C THR A 129 -0.11 13.17 5.88
N ARG A 130 0.64 14.20 6.26
CA ARG A 130 2.08 14.34 5.92
C ARG A 130 2.98 13.41 6.71
N ALA A 131 2.44 12.65 7.66
CA ALA A 131 3.17 11.81 8.59
C ALA A 131 2.90 10.30 8.37
N GLY A 132 2.36 9.92 7.21
CA GLY A 132 1.92 8.55 6.95
C GLY A 132 3.04 7.53 7.09
N ALA A 133 4.24 7.81 6.55
CA ALA A 133 5.37 6.90 6.68
C ALA A 133 5.89 6.82 8.12
N THR A 134 5.90 7.95 8.83
CA THR A 134 6.28 8.02 10.25
C THR A 134 5.32 7.21 11.12
N LEU A 135 4.01 7.35 10.92
CA LEU A 135 2.99 6.62 11.66
C LEU A 135 3.03 5.11 11.36
N ALA A 136 3.27 4.73 10.11
CA ALA A 136 3.55 3.33 9.75
C ALA A 136 4.81 2.80 10.45
N GLY A 137 5.88 3.60 10.51
CA GLY A 137 7.09 3.30 11.26
C GLY A 137 6.84 3.13 12.76
N LEU A 138 6.08 4.03 13.36
CA LEU A 138 5.72 3.98 14.78
C LEU A 138 4.89 2.74 15.10
N THR A 139 3.89 2.43 14.27
CA THR A 139 3.05 1.24 14.41
C THR A 139 3.88 -0.03 14.31
N MET A 140 4.71 -0.14 13.27
CA MET A 140 5.60 -1.28 13.07
C MET A 140 6.62 -1.40 14.20
N GLY A 141 7.17 -0.29 14.68
CA GLY A 141 8.10 -0.23 15.81
C GLY A 141 7.47 -0.73 17.11
N THR A 142 6.25 -0.28 17.39
CA THR A 142 5.47 -0.70 18.57
C THR A 142 5.19 -2.20 18.52
N VAL A 143 4.67 -2.71 17.40
CA VAL A 143 4.44 -4.14 17.21
C VAL A 143 5.75 -4.94 17.35
N SER A 144 6.84 -4.43 16.81
CA SER A 144 8.16 -5.08 16.89
C SER A 144 8.68 -5.17 18.32
N PHE A 145 8.48 -4.11 19.10
CA PHE A 145 8.81 -4.07 20.52
C PHE A 145 7.97 -5.08 21.30
N LEU A 146 6.64 -5.09 21.11
CA LEU A 146 5.73 -6.01 21.79
C LEU A 146 5.99 -7.48 21.46
N LEU A 147 6.46 -7.79 20.24
CA LEU A 147 6.85 -9.13 19.83
C LEU A 147 8.24 -9.56 20.34
N GLY A 148 8.95 -8.71 21.09
CA GLY A 148 10.26 -9.03 21.63
C GLY A 148 11.36 -9.15 20.56
N ASP A 149 11.21 -8.53 19.39
CA ASP A 149 12.24 -8.55 18.33
C ASP A 149 13.51 -7.76 18.71
N GLY A 150 13.50 -7.10 19.86
CA GLY A 150 14.47 -6.09 20.21
C GLY A 150 15.61 -6.55 21.08
N ARG A 151 16.84 -6.33 20.60
CA ARG A 151 18.01 -6.28 21.50
C ARG A 151 18.05 -4.99 22.30
N TYR A 152 17.37 -3.94 21.84
CA TYR A 152 17.44 -2.59 22.41
C TYR A 152 16.14 -2.13 23.10
N GLY A 153 15.20 -3.04 23.39
CA GLY A 153 13.96 -2.71 24.11
C GLY A 153 13.10 -1.65 23.40
N VAL A 154 12.70 -0.59 24.11
CA VAL A 154 11.84 0.47 23.56
C VAL A 154 12.48 1.23 22.38
N PHE A 155 13.82 1.27 22.31
CA PHE A 155 14.55 1.96 21.23
C PHE A 155 14.36 1.30 19.86
N GLU A 156 13.82 0.08 19.83
CA GLU A 156 13.38 -0.55 18.59
C GLU A 156 12.32 0.26 17.85
N ILE A 157 11.52 1.06 18.56
CA ILE A 157 10.55 1.95 17.94
C ILE A 157 11.28 3.01 17.09
N ALA A 158 12.32 3.63 17.64
CA ALA A 158 13.08 4.68 16.96
C ALA A 158 13.69 4.20 15.63
N LYS A 159 14.20 2.96 15.57
CA LYS A 159 14.78 2.40 14.32
C LYS A 159 13.76 2.31 13.18
N HIS A 160 12.48 2.17 13.51
CA HIS A 160 11.38 2.08 12.54
C HIS A 160 10.75 3.44 12.23
N VAL A 161 10.79 4.38 13.18
CA VAL A 161 10.33 5.76 12.99
C VAL A 161 11.27 6.54 12.08
N ALA A 162 12.59 6.39 12.25
CA ALA A 162 13.61 7.15 11.52
C ALA A 162 13.45 7.15 9.98
N PRO A 163 13.32 6.01 9.28
CA PRO A 163 13.11 6.03 7.83
C PRO A 163 11.76 6.67 7.45
N GLY A 164 10.72 6.55 8.29
CA GLY A 164 9.42 7.18 8.06
C GLY A 164 9.51 8.70 8.09
N VAL A 165 10.17 9.25 9.12
CA VAL A 165 10.40 10.70 9.25
C VAL A 165 11.15 11.25 8.04
N LEU A 166 12.23 10.56 7.62
CA LEU A 166 13.01 11.00 6.46
C LEU A 166 12.19 10.97 5.16
N ILE A 167 11.36 9.95 4.96
CA ILE A 167 10.53 9.84 3.77
C ILE A 167 9.47 10.93 3.76
N ASP A 168 8.76 11.15 4.87
CA ASP A 168 7.74 12.19 4.99
C ASP A 168 8.31 13.60 4.74
N LEU A 169 9.49 13.90 5.30
CA LEU A 169 10.18 15.18 5.10
C LEU A 169 10.63 15.37 3.64
N LEU A 170 11.15 14.32 3.01
CA LEU A 170 11.69 14.38 1.65
C LEU A 170 10.61 14.21 0.57
N TRP A 171 9.41 13.75 0.91
CA TRP A 171 8.37 13.36 -0.02
C TRP A 171 8.02 14.46 -1.04
N GLY A 172 7.72 15.66 -0.56
CA GLY A 172 7.35 16.79 -1.43
C GLY A 172 8.48 17.22 -2.37
N VAL A 173 9.73 17.21 -1.89
CA VAL A 173 10.91 17.55 -2.70
C VAL A 173 11.18 16.45 -3.72
N ALA A 174 11.12 15.19 -3.31
CA ALA A 174 11.32 14.04 -4.18
C ALA A 174 10.30 13.99 -5.33
N GLN A 175 9.02 14.26 -5.06
CA GLN A 175 7.99 14.32 -6.11
C GLN A 175 8.28 15.42 -7.15
N ARG A 176 8.69 16.60 -6.69
CA ARG A 176 9.06 17.74 -7.56
C ARG A 176 10.29 17.40 -8.42
N LEU A 177 11.33 16.82 -7.82
CA LEU A 177 12.57 16.46 -8.52
C LEU A 177 12.39 15.27 -9.47
N ALA A 178 11.55 14.29 -9.12
CA ALA A 178 11.16 13.23 -10.05
C ALA A 178 10.38 13.81 -11.25
N GLY A 179 9.73 14.95 -11.04
CA GLY A 179 8.96 15.74 -11.99
C GLY A 179 7.65 15.08 -12.42
N GLY A 180 6.92 14.57 -11.42
CA GLY A 180 5.55 14.08 -11.60
C GLY A 180 5.41 13.05 -12.74
N ALA A 181 4.26 13.06 -13.40
CA ALA A 181 3.93 12.15 -14.50
C ALA A 181 4.77 12.39 -15.78
N SER A 182 5.21 13.63 -16.01
CA SER A 182 5.95 14.05 -17.21
C SER A 182 7.46 13.83 -17.13
N GLY A 183 8.00 13.49 -15.96
CA GLY A 183 9.43 13.26 -15.77
C GLY A 183 9.94 11.99 -16.47
N GLY A 184 11.13 12.10 -17.07
CA GLY A 184 11.83 10.96 -17.66
C GLY A 184 12.09 9.83 -16.66
N ARG A 185 11.93 8.58 -17.11
CA ARG A 185 12.09 7.36 -16.28
C ARG A 185 13.42 7.34 -15.51
N GLY A 186 14.51 7.75 -16.16
CA GLY A 186 15.85 7.81 -15.55
C GLY A 186 15.93 8.77 -14.36
N ARG A 187 15.41 9.99 -14.50
CA ARG A 187 15.41 10.98 -13.41
C ARG A 187 14.60 10.48 -12.21
N ARG A 188 13.42 9.92 -12.47
CA ARG A 188 12.58 9.34 -11.42
C ARG A 188 13.32 8.24 -10.66
N LEU A 189 14.03 7.36 -11.37
CA LEU A 189 14.82 6.27 -10.77
C LEU A 189 15.95 6.79 -9.88
N VAL A 190 16.68 7.80 -10.34
CA VAL A 190 17.78 8.43 -9.58
C VAL A 190 17.24 9.05 -8.29
N VAL A 191 16.14 9.80 -8.37
CA VAL A 191 15.53 10.44 -7.20
C VAL A 191 15.10 9.40 -6.16
N TRP A 192 14.34 8.37 -6.56
CA TRP A 192 13.88 7.36 -5.59
C TRP A 192 15.03 6.49 -5.04
N THR A 193 16.07 6.24 -5.83
CA THR A 193 17.30 5.58 -5.37
C THR A 193 18.01 6.43 -4.31
N ALA A 194 18.13 7.74 -4.53
CA ALA A 194 18.76 8.66 -3.58
C ALA A 194 17.96 8.75 -2.26
N VAL A 195 16.64 8.89 -2.32
CA VAL A 195 15.81 8.94 -1.11
C VAL A 195 15.83 7.60 -0.37
N GLY A 196 15.80 6.47 -1.10
CA GLY A 196 15.95 5.14 -0.50
C GLY A 196 17.29 4.95 0.22
N LEU A 197 18.39 5.45 -0.36
CA LEU A 197 19.70 5.48 0.28
C LEU A 197 19.67 6.34 1.56
N ILE A 198 19.13 7.56 1.51
CA ILE A 198 19.02 8.45 2.67
C ILE A 198 18.21 7.79 3.80
N ALA A 199 17.08 7.18 3.49
CA ALA A 199 16.25 6.49 4.47
C ALA A 199 17.01 5.30 5.12
N ALA A 200 17.78 4.55 4.35
CA ALA A 200 18.61 3.45 4.87
C ALA A 200 19.75 3.96 5.76
N LEU A 201 20.43 5.03 5.36
CA LEU A 201 21.48 5.66 6.16
C LEU A 201 20.94 6.25 7.46
N GLY A 202 19.77 6.90 7.42
CA GLY A 202 19.12 7.41 8.62
C GLY A 202 18.74 6.31 9.61
N ARG A 203 18.24 5.17 9.10
CA ARG A 203 18.01 3.99 9.93
C ARG A 203 19.31 3.49 10.55
N LEU A 204 20.38 3.37 9.77
CA LEU A 204 21.67 2.92 10.29
C LEU A 204 22.21 3.89 11.36
N ALA A 205 22.17 5.20 11.08
CA ALA A 205 22.57 6.23 12.02
C ALA A 205 21.78 6.13 13.34
N THR A 206 20.47 5.87 13.27
CA THR A 206 19.63 5.66 14.46
C THR A 206 20.06 4.42 15.23
N VAL A 207 20.31 3.29 14.55
CA VAL A 207 20.81 2.06 15.20
C VAL A 207 22.19 2.29 15.82
N THR A 208 23.08 3.02 15.16
CA THR A 208 24.39 3.39 15.69
C THR A 208 24.27 4.31 16.91
N ALA A 209 23.38 5.30 16.89
CA ALA A 209 23.14 6.18 18.04
C ALA A 209 22.59 5.40 19.24
N ILE A 210 21.64 4.48 19.01
CA ILE A 210 21.13 3.56 20.05
C ILE A 210 22.25 2.68 20.58
N ALA A 211 23.07 2.10 19.68
CA ALA A 211 24.21 1.30 20.09
C ALA A 211 25.17 2.12 20.96
N LEU A 212 25.57 3.33 20.55
CA LEU A 212 26.42 4.21 21.36
C LEU A 212 25.83 4.49 22.74
N ALA A 213 24.51 4.71 22.83
CA ALA A 213 23.82 4.95 24.11
C ALA A 213 23.82 3.71 25.04
N VAL A 214 23.77 2.49 24.47
CA VAL A 214 23.76 1.22 25.22
C VAL A 214 25.18 0.73 25.56
N GLN A 215 26.23 1.38 25.04
CA GLN A 215 27.64 1.06 25.27
C GLN A 215 28.00 -0.44 25.05
N PRO A 216 27.74 -1.01 23.86
CA PRO A 216 28.06 -2.39 23.58
C PRO A 216 29.58 -2.61 23.50
N PRO A 217 30.03 -3.87 23.55
CA PRO A 217 31.42 -4.22 23.32
C PRO A 217 31.96 -3.65 22.01
N ALA A 218 33.24 -3.26 21.99
CA ALA A 218 33.88 -2.59 20.87
C ALA A 218 33.77 -3.35 19.52
N ILE A 219 33.69 -4.68 19.56
CA ILE A 219 33.52 -5.53 18.38
C ILE A 219 32.24 -5.20 17.58
N VAL A 220 31.21 -4.63 18.21
CA VAL A 220 29.98 -4.21 17.50
C VAL A 220 30.28 -3.09 16.52
N PHE A 221 31.23 -2.19 16.82
CA PHE A 221 31.62 -1.11 15.93
C PHE A 221 32.41 -1.60 14.70
N ALA A 222 33.13 -2.73 14.82
CA ALA A 222 33.81 -3.34 13.67
C ALA A 222 32.82 -3.80 12.58
N VAL A 223 31.57 -4.10 12.96
CA VAL A 223 30.51 -4.53 12.03
C VAL A 223 29.80 -3.33 11.37
N LEU A 224 30.06 -2.09 11.79
CA LEU A 224 29.40 -0.91 11.23
C LEU A 224 29.74 -0.67 9.76
N VAL A 225 31.01 -0.83 9.36
CA VAL A 225 31.42 -0.58 7.97
C VAL A 225 30.79 -1.61 7.01
N PRO A 226 30.89 -2.94 7.26
CA PRO A 226 30.14 -3.91 6.46
C PRO A 226 28.63 -3.66 6.49
N GLY A 227 28.10 -3.29 7.65
CA GLY A 227 26.69 -2.92 7.83
C GLY A 227 26.29 -1.73 6.96
N LEU A 228 27.11 -0.68 6.90
CA LEU A 228 26.92 0.51 6.10
C LEU A 228 26.87 0.19 4.61
N ILE A 229 27.81 -0.61 4.13
CA ILE A 229 27.85 -1.04 2.72
C ILE A 229 26.56 -1.79 2.38
N VAL A 230 26.21 -2.80 3.17
CA VAL A 230 25.02 -3.63 2.93
C VAL A 230 23.73 -2.79 2.97
N HIS A 231 23.53 -1.98 4.01
CA HIS A 231 22.32 -1.17 4.16
C HIS A 231 22.26 -0.06 3.11
N GLY A 232 23.38 0.56 2.79
CA GLY A 232 23.48 1.57 1.73
C GLY A 232 23.12 0.99 0.37
N THR A 233 23.71 -0.14 -0.02
CA THR A 233 23.40 -0.82 -1.28
C THR A 233 21.93 -1.21 -1.37
N PHE A 234 21.37 -1.87 -0.36
CA PHE A 234 19.96 -2.26 -0.39
C PHE A 234 19.00 -1.08 -0.24
N GLY A 235 19.41 0.00 0.42
CA GLY A 235 18.70 1.28 0.45
C GLY A 235 18.62 1.90 -0.93
N ALA A 236 19.74 1.98 -1.64
CA ALA A 236 19.77 2.46 -3.02
C ALA A 236 18.91 1.57 -3.95
N LEU A 237 19.08 0.24 -3.87
CA LEU A 237 18.32 -0.71 -4.69
C LEU A 237 16.80 -0.64 -4.43
N SER A 238 16.37 -0.20 -3.25
CA SER A 238 14.94 -0.01 -2.95
C SER A 238 14.28 1.03 -3.88
N GLY A 239 15.05 1.98 -4.44
CA GLY A 239 14.57 2.95 -5.43
C GLY A 239 14.08 2.29 -6.72
N LEU A 240 14.70 1.18 -7.12
CA LEU A 240 14.32 0.38 -8.30
C LEU A 240 12.92 -0.24 -8.13
N VAL A 241 12.56 -0.57 -6.89
CA VAL A 241 11.24 -1.13 -6.54
C VAL A 241 10.22 -0.02 -6.30
N THR A 242 10.64 1.07 -5.66
CA THR A 242 9.77 2.19 -5.29
C THR A 242 9.14 2.86 -6.51
N ALA A 243 9.93 3.11 -7.55
CA ALA A 243 9.44 3.80 -8.75
C ALA A 243 8.26 3.09 -9.45
N PRO A 244 8.34 1.79 -9.81
CA PRO A 244 7.21 1.08 -10.40
C PRO A 244 6.07 0.85 -9.40
N LEU A 245 6.38 0.66 -8.11
CA LEU A 245 5.37 0.43 -7.07
C LEU A 245 4.44 1.64 -6.92
N LEU A 246 5.00 2.85 -6.85
CA LEU A 246 4.21 4.08 -6.74
C LEU A 246 3.34 4.31 -7.99
N VAL A 247 3.85 3.97 -9.18
CA VAL A 247 3.06 4.05 -10.42
C VAL A 247 1.90 3.07 -10.41
N ALA A 248 2.12 1.84 -9.96
CA ALA A 248 1.07 0.83 -9.89
C ALA A 248 -0.03 1.22 -8.89
N ILE A 249 0.34 1.79 -7.74
CA ILE A 249 -0.61 2.26 -6.74
C ILE A 249 -1.44 3.44 -7.27
N ALA A 250 -0.80 4.41 -7.94
CA ALA A 250 -1.50 5.54 -8.54
C ALA A 250 -2.55 5.08 -9.57
N ARG A 251 -2.16 4.17 -10.48
CA ARG A 251 -3.07 3.60 -11.49
C ARG A 251 -4.25 2.86 -10.87
N ASN A 252 -4.00 2.09 -9.80
CA ASN A 252 -5.08 1.38 -9.12
C ASN A 252 -6.04 2.34 -8.40
N ALA A 253 -5.52 3.45 -7.85
CA ALA A 253 -6.34 4.47 -7.22
C ALA A 253 -7.22 5.22 -8.25
N GLU A 254 -6.67 5.49 -9.44
CA GLU A 254 -7.44 6.05 -10.57
C GLU A 254 -8.53 5.07 -11.02
N ALA A 255 -8.22 3.78 -11.19
CA ALA A 255 -9.19 2.77 -11.60
C ALA A 255 -10.29 2.48 -10.56
N ALA A 256 -10.00 2.68 -9.27
CA ALA A 256 -10.96 2.51 -8.18
C ALA A 256 -11.86 3.75 -7.98
N SER A 257 -11.50 4.89 -8.58
CA SER A 257 -12.36 6.07 -8.52
C SER A 257 -13.57 5.83 -9.44
N PRO A 258 -14.81 6.07 -8.98
CA PRO A 258 -15.98 5.95 -9.84
C PRO A 258 -15.78 6.83 -11.08
N PRO A 259 -16.22 6.39 -12.27
CA PRO A 259 -16.15 7.24 -13.45
C PRO A 259 -16.78 8.57 -13.10
N GLY A 260 -16.03 9.66 -13.29
CA GLY A 260 -16.57 11.00 -13.11
C GLY A 260 -17.83 11.15 -13.96
N PRO A 261 -18.78 12.03 -13.56
CA PRO A 261 -19.96 12.29 -14.37
C PRO A 261 -19.51 12.56 -15.81
N ASP A 262 -20.00 11.74 -16.74
CA ASP A 262 -19.63 11.83 -18.14
C ASP A 262 -19.92 13.27 -18.59
N PRO A 263 -18.91 14.03 -19.07
CA PRO A 263 -19.14 15.41 -19.51
C PRO A 263 -20.13 15.50 -20.67
N ALA A 264 -20.40 14.37 -21.37
CA ALA A 264 -21.43 14.27 -22.38
C ALA A 264 -22.82 13.89 -21.81
N SER A 265 -22.91 13.44 -20.55
CA SER A 265 -24.21 13.29 -19.91
C SER A 265 -24.78 14.69 -19.66
N PRO A 266 -25.99 14.99 -20.19
CA PRO A 266 -26.64 16.25 -19.90
C PRO A 266 -26.74 16.40 -18.38
N PRO A 267 -26.57 17.62 -17.84
CA PRO A 267 -26.70 17.86 -16.42
C PRO A 267 -28.00 17.22 -15.97
N ALA A 268 -27.91 16.32 -14.97
CA ALA A 268 -29.08 15.64 -14.46
C ALA A 268 -30.14 16.70 -14.19
N VAL A 269 -31.24 16.64 -14.93
CA VAL A 269 -32.35 17.58 -14.75
C VAL A 269 -32.69 17.47 -13.27
N PRO A 270 -32.58 18.57 -12.50
CA PRO A 270 -32.86 18.52 -11.07
C PRO A 270 -34.24 17.88 -10.92
N ALA A 271 -34.32 16.82 -10.10
CA ALA A 271 -35.58 16.16 -9.85
C ALA A 271 -36.61 17.26 -9.53
N PRO A 272 -37.81 17.22 -10.15
CA PRO A 272 -38.81 18.23 -9.91
C PRO A 272 -38.98 18.35 -8.39
N ASP A 273 -38.86 19.59 -7.90
CA ASP A 273 -38.98 19.92 -6.48
C ASP A 273 -40.21 19.17 -5.97
N PRO A 274 -40.07 18.23 -5.00
CA PRO A 274 -41.21 17.52 -4.48
C PRO A 274 -42.15 18.60 -3.97
N GLY A 275 -43.26 18.80 -4.68
CA GLY A 275 -44.23 19.82 -4.34
C GLY A 275 -44.58 19.71 -2.85
N PRO A 276 -45.05 20.80 -2.24
CA PRO A 276 -45.24 20.89 -0.79
C PRO A 276 -45.88 19.61 -0.27
N GLU A 277 -45.20 18.95 0.69
CA GLU A 277 -45.74 17.75 1.32
C GLU A 277 -47.19 18.04 1.73
N PRO A 278 -48.15 17.20 1.33
CA PRO A 278 -49.54 17.39 1.74
C PRO A 278 -49.57 17.42 3.26
N GLY A 279 -49.93 18.58 3.82
CA GLY A 279 -49.91 18.84 5.25
C GLY A 279 -50.60 17.71 5.99
N ASN A 280 -49.90 17.14 6.96
CA ASN A 280 -50.41 16.08 7.81
C ASN A 280 -51.71 16.57 8.47
N PRO A 281 -52.88 15.96 8.21
CA PRO A 281 -54.19 16.45 8.69
C PRO A 281 -54.40 16.23 10.20
N GLY A 282 -53.34 16.22 11.01
CA GLY A 282 -53.37 15.80 12.41
C GLY A 282 -52.44 16.57 13.36
N ASP A 283 -51.89 17.72 12.96
CA ASP A 283 -51.23 18.62 13.92
C ASP A 283 -52.28 19.60 14.51
N PRO A 284 -52.65 19.45 15.81
CA PRO A 284 -53.54 20.36 16.53
C PRO A 284 -52.86 21.65 17.00
#